data_AF-A0A812R2H2-F1
#
_entry.id   AF-A0A812R2H2-F1
#
_cell.length_a   1.000
_cell.length_b   1.000
_cell.length_c   1.000
_cell.angle_alpha   90.00
_cell.angle_beta   90.00
_cell.angle_gamma   90.00
#
_symmetry.space_group_name_H-M   'P 1'
#
loop_
_entity.id
_entity.type
_entity.pdbx_description
1 polymer ?
#
loop_
_entity_poly.entity_id
_entity_poly.type
_entity_poly.pdbx_seq_one_letter_code
_entity_poly.pdbx_strand_id
1 'polypeptide(L)'
;MPCAEPATRQADLTSQVDLILVYSKDIGTNPQARTAVEAYEASFAQGQTWTGCFAGIKHMSAGLMAAEDQYDEHGYAMNKHWVTGPNMVFMRSMEAFYTGAFVGEYSNIFWMEVDAVPVMSGWLDKFEEEAAEMSAKNMAIRGSLYSGSNWQPFSYMMPTYILNHINGNAIYNLEHEWSKFLFNLIKAPENSQVMEEMAFDTAYSAISEAAMTGSNTMLAEAWAARNGSPTTYSSETQLVRNYANTLLNKSHDVGAYIRHGSISNIFDSLSGAEVTLGVAALSQQNDHFMSSIGTNHPFKNILLLTYDSTDVETQTIPAPGGDVTLSVEASEQSPMMGLCEVAAKVKTPWFAVTTNYHIINAPVSVLMHMGQPVLPYLLASSSYCMDRPDCKASLEQAEELFGIKLNYHHDVTEVLFNTTETESFCAAWTLAAGDKSLEDCQLVSGPSADDFMAWKLSLGMSITGTARERTRYGWRSWTTLWEPLPVDTRNCSVYGFEEYADTLAYISNCSLNVENASACNANGACRWEPMFETGVCLPDRPGLSTTVNITVPRPTGELLPFSASLFLNG
;
A
#
# COMPACT_ATOMS: atom_id res chain seq x y z
N MET A 1 -24.50 1.20 2.38
CA MET A 1 -24.77 1.60 3.78
C MET A 1 -25.59 2.89 3.76
N PRO A 2 -26.44 3.16 4.78
CA PRO A 2 -27.14 4.43 4.87
C PRO A 2 -26.14 5.60 4.90
N CYS A 3 -26.33 6.61 4.07
CA CYS A 3 -25.47 7.80 4.05
C CYS A 3 -25.63 8.70 5.28
N ALA A 4 -26.77 8.61 5.94
CA ALA A 4 -27.21 9.44 7.05
C ALA A 4 -27.69 8.52 8.19
N GLU A 5 -27.61 9.00 9.42
CA GLU A 5 -28.16 8.27 10.57
C GLU A 5 -29.70 8.20 10.47
N PRO A 6 -30.35 7.08 10.84
CA PRO A 6 -31.81 6.90 10.69
C PRO A 6 -32.67 7.92 11.45
N ALA A 7 -32.08 8.73 12.34
CA ALA A 7 -32.78 9.64 13.24
C ALA A 7 -32.53 11.15 12.98
N THR A 8 -31.61 11.56 12.10
CA THR A 8 -31.11 12.95 12.04
C THR A 8 -31.77 13.86 11.00
N ARG A 9 -32.50 13.33 10.01
CA ARG A 9 -32.95 14.17 8.89
C ARG A 9 -34.14 15.09 9.12
N GLN A 10 -34.82 15.02 10.26
CA GLN A 10 -36.07 15.77 10.46
C GLN A 10 -35.98 17.03 11.33
N ALA A 11 -34.81 17.43 11.86
CA ALA A 11 -34.77 18.62 12.73
C ALA A 11 -33.56 19.56 12.65
N ASP A 12 -32.33 19.12 12.34
CA ASP A 12 -31.14 19.97 12.61
C ASP A 12 -30.12 20.17 11.46
N LEU A 13 -30.26 19.51 10.31
CA LEU A 13 -29.34 19.75 9.18
C LEU A 13 -29.85 20.93 8.33
N THR A 14 -29.06 22.01 8.27
CA THR A 14 -29.41 23.26 7.56
C THR A 14 -28.81 23.35 6.14
N SER A 15 -27.95 22.39 5.74
CA SER A 15 -27.23 22.41 4.47
C SER A 15 -27.86 21.46 3.44
N GLN A 16 -27.76 21.80 2.15
CA GLN A 16 -28.21 20.95 1.04
C GLN A 16 -26.99 20.35 0.35
N VAL A 17 -26.95 19.02 0.20
CA VAL A 17 -25.88 18.31 -0.49
C VAL A 17 -26.41 17.76 -1.81
N ASP A 18 -25.73 18.08 -2.91
CA ASP A 18 -26.00 17.48 -4.22
C ASP A 18 -24.97 16.40 -4.55
N LEU A 19 -25.39 15.40 -5.33
CA LEU A 19 -24.49 14.44 -5.97
C LEU A 19 -24.14 14.92 -7.38
N ILE A 20 -22.86 15.12 -7.67
CA ILE A 20 -22.40 15.53 -9.01
C ILE A 20 -21.61 14.37 -9.63
N LEU A 21 -22.11 13.81 -10.72
CA LEU A 21 -21.43 12.77 -11.47
C LEU A 21 -20.54 13.38 -12.57
N VAL A 22 -19.23 13.14 -12.48
CA VAL A 22 -18.26 13.63 -13.47
C VAL A 22 -17.85 12.50 -14.40
N TYR A 23 -17.95 12.73 -15.71
CA TYR A 23 -17.47 11.80 -16.72
C TYR A 23 -16.25 12.37 -17.45
N SER A 24 -15.20 11.56 -17.65
CA SER A 24 -13.94 12.06 -18.25
C SER A 24 -14.12 12.53 -19.70
N LYS A 25 -15.01 11.89 -20.46
CA LYS A 25 -15.32 12.25 -21.85
C LYS A 25 -16.62 13.03 -21.96
N ASP A 26 -17.01 13.38 -23.18
CA ASP A 26 -18.32 13.96 -23.45
C ASP A 26 -19.42 12.89 -23.35
N ILE A 27 -20.30 13.04 -22.35
CA ILE A 27 -21.48 12.18 -22.13
C ILE A 27 -22.37 12.14 -23.37
N GLY A 28 -22.51 13.26 -24.09
CA GLY A 28 -23.34 13.36 -25.28
C GLY A 28 -22.88 12.47 -26.43
N THR A 29 -21.60 12.11 -26.46
CA THR A 29 -20.98 11.27 -27.50
C THR A 29 -20.81 9.81 -27.10
N ASN A 30 -20.98 9.47 -25.81
CA ASN A 30 -20.89 8.09 -25.32
C ASN A 30 -22.27 7.54 -24.91
N PRO A 31 -22.86 6.64 -25.71
CA PRO A 31 -24.17 6.05 -25.40
C PRO A 31 -24.22 5.30 -24.06
N GLN A 32 -23.14 4.61 -23.67
CA GLN A 32 -23.09 3.88 -22.41
C GLN A 32 -23.09 4.84 -21.22
N ALA A 33 -22.31 5.91 -21.29
CA ALA A 33 -22.29 6.95 -20.25
C ALA A 33 -23.65 7.64 -20.12
N ARG A 34 -24.27 7.99 -21.25
CA ARG A 34 -25.62 8.57 -21.26
C ARG A 34 -26.66 7.64 -20.63
N THR A 35 -26.66 6.35 -21.00
CA THR A 35 -27.56 5.37 -20.40
C THR A 35 -27.32 5.21 -18.89
N ALA A 36 -26.07 5.26 -18.43
CA ALA A 36 -25.77 5.22 -17.00
C ALA A 36 -26.32 6.45 -16.27
N VAL A 37 -26.11 7.67 -16.80
CA VAL A 37 -26.67 8.91 -16.23
C VAL A 37 -28.19 8.86 -16.17
N GLU A 38 -28.86 8.48 -17.27
CA GLU A 38 -30.32 8.31 -17.31
C GLU A 38 -30.82 7.31 -16.26
N ALA A 39 -30.08 6.23 -16.02
CA ALA A 39 -30.42 5.24 -14.99
C ALA A 39 -30.27 5.79 -13.56
N TYR A 40 -29.25 6.61 -13.30
CA TYR A 40 -29.07 7.28 -12.00
C TYR A 40 -30.15 8.34 -11.76
N GLU A 41 -30.47 9.14 -12.76
CA GLU A 41 -31.56 10.12 -12.69
C GLU A 41 -32.92 9.45 -12.47
N ALA A 42 -33.19 8.35 -13.18
CA ALA A 42 -34.41 7.57 -12.98
C ALA A 42 -34.47 6.96 -11.57
N SER A 43 -33.34 6.46 -11.05
CA SER A 43 -33.25 5.95 -9.68
C SER A 43 -33.52 7.06 -8.66
N PHE A 44 -32.99 8.26 -8.90
CA PHE A 44 -33.22 9.46 -8.10
C PHE A 44 -34.70 9.83 -8.05
N ALA A 45 -35.35 9.90 -9.21
CA ALA A 45 -36.78 10.20 -9.34
C ALA A 45 -37.68 9.13 -8.70
N GLN A 46 -37.24 7.87 -8.64
CA GLN A 46 -37.97 6.77 -8.00
C GLN A 46 -37.81 6.72 -6.47
N GLY A 47 -36.93 7.54 -5.89
CA GLY A 47 -36.76 7.60 -4.43
C GLY A 47 -36.09 6.36 -3.85
N GLN A 48 -35.08 5.79 -4.52
CA GLN A 48 -34.30 4.69 -3.93
C GLN A 48 -33.65 5.11 -2.61
N THR A 49 -33.30 4.13 -1.76
CA THR A 49 -32.81 4.39 -0.39
C THR A 49 -31.63 5.35 -0.32
N TRP A 50 -30.72 5.33 -1.31
CA TRP A 50 -29.56 6.23 -1.34
C TRP A 50 -29.89 7.63 -1.88
N THR A 51 -31.02 7.82 -2.57
CA THR A 51 -31.33 9.11 -3.22
C THR A 51 -31.85 10.10 -2.20
N GLY A 52 -32.48 9.59 -1.13
CA GLY A 52 -32.81 10.35 0.07
C GLY A 52 -31.61 10.88 0.84
N CYS A 53 -30.37 10.74 0.33
CA CYS A 53 -29.14 11.32 0.83
C CYS A 53 -28.81 12.69 0.22
N PHE A 54 -29.37 13.02 -0.94
CA PHE A 54 -28.98 14.22 -1.68
C PHE A 54 -30.21 15.07 -2.00
N ALA A 55 -30.05 16.38 -2.11
CA ALA A 55 -31.07 17.33 -2.51
C ALA A 55 -31.31 17.27 -4.03
N GLY A 56 -30.25 17.06 -4.80
CA GLY A 56 -30.31 16.85 -6.23
C GLY A 56 -29.18 15.96 -6.75
N ILE A 57 -29.33 15.57 -8.01
CA ILE A 57 -28.28 14.92 -8.80
C ILE A 57 -27.99 15.81 -10.02
N LYS A 58 -26.71 16.07 -10.27
CA LYS A 58 -26.20 16.79 -11.45
C LYS A 58 -25.15 15.94 -12.13
N HIS A 59 -24.86 16.25 -13.39
CA HIS A 59 -23.83 15.57 -14.16
C HIS A 59 -23.02 16.57 -14.98
N MET A 60 -21.75 16.24 -15.23
CA MET A 60 -20.88 17.05 -16.09
C MET A 60 -19.90 16.19 -16.88
N SER A 61 -19.45 16.74 -18.01
CA SER A 61 -18.39 16.16 -18.84
C SER A 61 -17.11 16.96 -18.67
N ALA A 62 -15.99 16.30 -18.36
CA ALA A 62 -14.67 16.92 -18.41
C ALA A 62 -14.18 17.13 -19.86
N GLY A 63 -14.69 16.33 -20.80
CA GLY A 63 -14.47 16.53 -22.23
C GLY A 63 -13.02 16.26 -22.68
N LEU A 64 -12.33 15.33 -22.01
CA LEU A 64 -10.93 15.04 -22.31
C LEU A 64 -10.75 14.45 -23.71
N MET A 65 -9.72 14.92 -24.41
CA MET A 65 -9.24 14.32 -25.65
C MET A 65 -8.48 13.02 -25.36
N ALA A 66 -8.31 12.16 -26.35
CA ALA A 66 -7.57 10.90 -26.18
C ALA A 66 -6.11 11.09 -25.69
N ALA A 67 -5.49 12.22 -26.02
CA ALA A 67 -4.15 12.55 -25.53
C ALA A 67 -4.13 13.02 -24.07
N GLU A 68 -5.25 13.53 -23.56
CA GLU A 68 -5.41 13.96 -22.17
C GLU A 68 -5.92 12.82 -21.29
N ASP A 69 -6.80 11.95 -21.81
CA ASP A 69 -7.36 10.77 -21.15
C ASP A 69 -6.33 9.62 -21.07
N GLN A 70 -5.16 9.95 -20.52
CA GLN A 70 -4.08 9.04 -20.24
C GLN A 70 -4.10 8.75 -18.74
N TYR A 71 -4.39 7.51 -18.38
CA TYR A 71 -4.13 7.00 -17.06
C TYR A 71 -3.48 5.63 -17.22
N ASP A 72 -2.22 5.54 -16.80
CA ASP A 72 -1.51 4.28 -16.75
C ASP A 72 -1.09 4.04 -15.32
N GLU A 73 -1.86 3.21 -14.62
CA GLU A 73 -1.56 2.78 -13.25
C GLU A 73 -0.23 2.02 -13.15
N HIS A 74 0.32 1.52 -14.26
CA HIS A 74 1.65 0.88 -14.36
C HIS A 74 2.74 1.87 -14.81
N GLY A 75 2.33 3.05 -15.25
CA GLY A 75 3.16 4.02 -15.94
C GLY A 75 3.97 4.92 -15.01
N TYR A 76 3.73 4.97 -13.71
CA TYR A 76 4.46 5.88 -12.82
C TYR A 76 5.99 5.72 -12.88
N ALA A 77 6.48 4.50 -13.19
CA ALA A 77 7.90 4.21 -13.35
C ALA A 77 8.44 4.48 -14.78
N MET A 78 7.59 4.49 -15.81
CA MET A 78 8.00 4.42 -17.22
C MET A 78 7.42 5.54 -18.11
N ASN A 79 6.30 6.11 -17.70
CA ASN A 79 5.54 7.14 -18.38
C ASN A 79 5.32 8.31 -17.41
N LYS A 80 6.12 9.38 -17.57
CA LYS A 80 5.96 10.60 -16.78
C LYS A 80 4.57 11.22 -16.86
N HIS A 81 3.77 10.92 -17.89
CA HIS A 81 2.43 11.48 -18.10
C HIS A 81 1.28 10.65 -17.48
N TRP A 82 1.60 9.66 -16.63
CA TRP A 82 0.66 8.67 -16.12
C TRP A 82 -0.55 9.23 -15.35
N VAL A 83 -0.47 10.46 -14.82
CA VAL A 83 -1.54 11.16 -14.05
C VAL A 83 -2.36 12.16 -14.87
N THR A 84 -2.03 12.38 -16.14
CA THR A 84 -2.62 13.49 -16.92
C THR A 84 -4.15 13.41 -16.96
N GLY A 85 -4.73 12.23 -17.17
CA GLY A 85 -6.19 12.04 -17.22
C GLY A 85 -6.90 12.48 -15.94
N PRO A 86 -6.63 11.84 -14.79
CA PRO A 86 -7.22 12.22 -13.50
C PRO A 86 -7.03 13.70 -13.15
N ASN A 87 -5.82 14.23 -13.39
CA ASN A 87 -5.50 15.64 -13.18
C ASN A 87 -6.39 16.55 -14.02
N MET A 88 -6.57 16.24 -15.30
CA MET A 88 -7.41 17.04 -16.18
C MET A 88 -8.90 16.93 -15.84
N VAL A 89 -9.38 15.76 -15.38
CA VAL A 89 -10.76 15.62 -14.85
C VAL A 89 -10.97 16.52 -13.64
N PHE A 90 -10.04 16.51 -12.68
CA PHE A 90 -10.07 17.39 -11.51
C PHE A 90 -10.07 18.86 -11.93
N MET A 91 -9.15 19.24 -12.83
CA MET A 91 -9.02 20.61 -13.32
C MET A 91 -10.30 21.14 -13.99
N ARG A 92 -10.91 20.35 -14.87
CA ARG A 92 -12.16 20.73 -15.56
C ARG A 92 -13.34 20.82 -14.59
N SER A 93 -13.34 19.97 -13.57
CA SER A 93 -14.34 20.01 -12.50
C SER A 93 -14.20 21.27 -11.66
N MET A 94 -12.99 21.58 -11.19
CA MET A 94 -12.72 22.80 -10.44
C MET A 94 -12.96 24.07 -11.28
N GLU A 95 -12.70 24.04 -12.59
CA GLU A 95 -13.04 25.13 -13.50
C GLU A 95 -14.54 25.40 -13.56
N ALA A 96 -15.38 24.35 -13.51
CA ALA A 96 -16.83 24.48 -13.46
C ALA A 96 -17.30 25.15 -12.16
N PHE A 97 -16.67 24.87 -11.02
CA PHE A 97 -16.99 25.50 -9.74
C PHE A 97 -16.46 26.94 -9.61
N TYR A 98 -15.24 27.22 -10.07
CA TYR A 98 -14.63 28.55 -9.90
C TYR A 98 -15.03 29.56 -10.97
N THR A 99 -15.28 29.11 -12.20
CA THR A 99 -15.49 30.01 -13.36
C THR A 99 -16.60 29.57 -14.33
N GLY A 100 -17.19 28.38 -14.15
CA GLY A 100 -18.13 27.80 -15.10
C GLY A 100 -19.56 27.62 -14.56
N ALA A 101 -20.13 26.44 -14.80
CA ALA A 101 -21.55 26.17 -14.63
C ALA A 101 -22.05 26.19 -13.18
N PHE A 102 -21.17 26.07 -12.19
CA PHE A 102 -21.53 25.95 -10.77
C PHE A 102 -21.01 27.12 -9.91
N VAL A 103 -20.64 28.24 -10.54
CA VAL A 103 -20.07 29.40 -9.84
C VAL A 103 -21.04 29.95 -8.81
N GLY A 104 -20.59 29.99 -7.55
CA GLY A 104 -21.36 30.52 -6.43
C GLY A 104 -22.51 29.62 -5.96
N GLU A 105 -22.66 28.42 -6.52
CA GLU A 105 -23.69 27.46 -6.08
C GLU A 105 -23.27 26.66 -4.84
N TYR A 106 -21.95 26.45 -4.65
CA TYR A 106 -21.40 25.63 -3.59
C TYR A 106 -20.27 26.35 -2.85
N SER A 107 -20.28 26.27 -1.52
CA SER A 107 -19.19 26.74 -0.67
C SER A 107 -18.08 25.70 -0.50
N ASN A 108 -18.44 24.41 -0.53
CA ASN A 108 -17.52 23.28 -0.37
C ASN A 108 -17.86 22.17 -1.36
N ILE A 109 -16.85 21.38 -1.73
CA ILE A 109 -17.05 20.10 -2.42
C ILE A 109 -16.24 19.01 -1.71
N PHE A 110 -16.78 17.80 -1.64
CA PHE A 110 -15.99 16.61 -1.37
C PHE A 110 -15.66 15.96 -2.71
N TRP A 111 -14.37 15.92 -3.07
CA TRP A 111 -13.93 15.16 -4.24
C TRP A 111 -13.85 13.70 -3.85
N MET A 112 -14.61 12.85 -4.52
CA MET A 112 -14.67 11.42 -4.24
C MET A 112 -14.27 10.66 -5.50
N GLU A 113 -13.10 10.05 -5.46
CA GLU A 113 -12.57 9.20 -6.52
C GLU A 113 -13.31 7.86 -6.57
N VAL A 114 -13.18 7.16 -7.70
CA VAL A 114 -13.97 5.95 -7.99
C VAL A 114 -13.65 4.78 -7.05
N ASP A 115 -12.46 4.79 -6.47
CA ASP A 115 -11.93 3.78 -5.57
C ASP A 115 -12.10 4.16 -4.09
N ALA A 116 -12.84 5.22 -3.80
CA ALA A 116 -13.33 5.57 -2.47
C ALA A 116 -14.70 4.92 -2.19
N VAL A 117 -14.87 4.31 -1.02
CA VAL A 117 -16.08 3.57 -0.65
C VAL A 117 -16.52 3.93 0.76
N PRO A 118 -17.80 4.31 0.99
CA PRO A 118 -18.32 4.50 2.33
C PRO A 118 -18.48 3.17 3.07
N VAL A 119 -17.90 3.09 4.27
CA VAL A 119 -17.82 1.88 5.10
C VAL A 119 -18.52 2.01 6.45
N MET A 120 -19.09 3.18 6.75
CA MET A 120 -19.89 3.42 7.96
C MET A 120 -21.16 4.22 7.62
N SER A 121 -22.23 3.98 8.40
CA SER A 121 -23.45 4.78 8.31
C SER A 121 -23.21 6.22 8.75
N GLY A 122 -24.02 7.17 8.28
CA GLY A 122 -23.92 8.57 8.72
C GLY A 122 -22.69 9.31 8.20
N TRP A 123 -21.95 8.73 7.24
CA TRP A 123 -20.74 9.35 6.70
C TRP A 123 -21.01 10.75 6.14
N LEU A 124 -22.12 10.95 5.44
CA LEU A 124 -22.42 12.24 4.82
C LEU A 124 -22.73 13.32 5.86
N ASP A 125 -23.45 12.96 6.93
CA ASP A 125 -23.72 13.85 8.06
C ASP A 125 -22.40 14.36 8.68
N LYS A 126 -21.38 13.49 8.78
CA LYS A 126 -20.05 13.87 9.26
C LYS A 126 -19.27 14.76 8.30
N PHE A 127 -19.41 14.57 6.99
CA PHE A 127 -18.81 15.47 6.02
C PHE A 127 -19.43 16.87 6.09
N GLU A 128 -20.75 16.97 6.27
CA GLU A 128 -21.41 18.27 6.45
C GLU A 128 -20.90 18.99 7.70
N GLU A 129 -20.76 18.27 8.83
CA GLU A 129 -20.16 18.81 10.06
C GLU A 129 -18.73 19.35 9.80
N GLU A 130 -17.86 18.56 9.17
CA GLU A 130 -16.47 18.99 8.89
C GLU A 130 -16.40 20.16 7.90
N ALA A 131 -17.23 20.17 6.86
CA ALA A 131 -17.29 21.26 5.88
C ALA A 131 -17.74 22.58 6.52
N ALA A 132 -18.71 22.54 7.44
CA ALA A 132 -19.13 23.72 8.20
C ALA A 132 -18.01 24.25 9.11
N GLU A 133 -17.24 23.36 9.74
CA GLU A 133 -16.09 23.75 10.56
C GLU A 133 -14.96 24.39 9.76
N MET A 134 -14.72 23.96 8.52
CA MET A 134 -13.61 24.46 7.70
C MET A 134 -13.67 25.98 7.51
N SER A 135 -14.85 26.52 7.21
CA SER A 135 -15.04 27.97 7.07
C SER A 135 -14.77 28.70 8.40
N ALA A 136 -15.23 28.14 9.53
CA ALA A 136 -15.02 28.74 10.85
C ALA A 136 -13.54 28.74 11.29
N LYS A 137 -12.75 27.76 10.81
CA LYS A 137 -11.35 27.56 11.20
C LYS A 137 -10.34 28.01 10.13
N ASN A 138 -10.79 28.72 9.08
CA ASN A 138 -9.95 29.18 7.97
C ASN A 138 -9.14 28.04 7.31
N MET A 139 -9.84 26.94 7.01
CA MET A 139 -9.28 25.76 6.36
C MET A 139 -9.62 25.79 4.85
N ALA A 140 -8.61 25.58 4.01
CA ALA A 140 -8.74 25.54 2.57
C ALA A 140 -9.11 24.14 2.07
N ILE A 141 -8.36 23.15 2.56
CA ILE A 141 -8.49 21.74 2.18
C ILE A 141 -8.43 20.90 3.45
N ARG A 142 -9.30 19.91 3.56
CA ARG A 142 -9.34 18.94 4.67
C ARG A 142 -9.53 17.55 4.10
N GLY A 143 -8.60 16.65 4.38
CA GLY A 143 -8.63 15.29 3.82
C GLY A 143 -7.68 14.38 4.59
N SER A 144 -7.38 13.21 4.03
CA SER A 144 -6.60 12.21 4.76
C SER A 144 -5.15 12.15 4.30
N LEU A 145 -4.24 11.95 5.25
CA LEU A 145 -2.89 11.51 4.96
C LEU A 145 -2.89 10.01 4.63
N TYR A 146 -1.82 9.56 3.99
CA TYR A 146 -1.61 8.14 3.76
C TYR A 146 -1.62 7.38 5.10
N SER A 147 -2.59 6.49 5.26
CA SER A 147 -2.79 5.64 6.44
C SER A 147 -2.37 4.19 6.20
N GLY A 148 -1.90 3.88 4.98
CA GLY A 148 -1.32 2.59 4.62
C GLY A 148 0.08 2.41 5.20
N SER A 149 0.66 1.23 4.96
CA SER A 149 1.98 0.87 5.50
C SER A 149 3.07 0.74 4.46
N ASN A 150 2.74 0.63 3.18
CA ASN A 150 3.78 0.27 2.20
C ASN A 150 4.86 1.31 2.06
N TRP A 151 4.60 2.55 2.46
CA TRP A 151 5.60 3.59 2.46
C TRP A 151 6.55 3.46 3.64
N GLN A 152 6.17 2.79 4.74
CA GLN A 152 6.98 2.71 5.96
C GLN A 152 8.43 2.25 5.75
N PRO A 153 8.72 1.21 4.93
CA PRO A 153 10.09 0.76 4.72
C PRO A 153 10.99 1.79 4.05
N PHE A 154 10.43 2.76 3.33
CA PHE A 154 11.18 3.77 2.57
C PHE A 154 10.70 5.20 2.82
N SER A 155 9.85 5.43 3.84
CA SER A 155 9.25 6.75 4.08
C SER A 155 10.31 7.79 4.43
N TYR A 156 11.41 7.35 5.05
CA TYR A 156 12.57 8.20 5.32
C TYR A 156 13.28 8.68 4.05
N MET A 157 13.10 7.98 2.93
CA MET A 157 13.59 8.39 1.61
C MET A 157 12.58 9.29 0.88
N MET A 158 11.36 9.42 1.38
CA MET A 158 10.32 10.18 0.68
C MET A 158 10.40 11.66 1.03
N PRO A 159 10.03 12.55 0.10
CA PRO A 159 9.87 13.96 0.40
C PRO A 159 8.77 14.22 1.41
N THR A 160 9.00 15.19 2.28
CA THR A 160 8.04 15.63 3.30
C THR A 160 6.69 15.99 2.69
N TYR A 161 6.67 16.64 1.52
CA TYR A 161 5.41 17.00 0.86
C TYR A 161 4.64 15.78 0.36
N ILE A 162 5.32 14.66 0.05
CA ILE A 162 4.65 13.39 -0.26
C ILE A 162 4.12 12.76 1.02
N LEU A 163 4.89 12.75 2.11
CA LEU A 163 4.44 12.18 3.38
C LEU A 163 3.24 12.94 3.96
N ASN A 164 3.19 14.25 3.76
CA ASN A 164 2.20 15.14 4.32
C ASN A 164 1.13 15.60 3.31
N HIS A 165 1.09 15.03 2.09
CA HIS A 165 0.05 15.40 1.14
C HIS A 165 -1.31 14.92 1.65
N ILE A 166 -2.29 15.82 1.56
CA ILE A 166 -3.69 15.45 1.70
C ILE A 166 -4.09 14.76 0.40
N ASN A 167 -4.54 13.51 0.48
CA ASN A 167 -5.02 12.77 -0.68
C ASN A 167 -6.20 13.48 -1.37
N GLY A 168 -6.31 13.32 -2.69
CA GLY A 168 -7.37 13.89 -3.52
C GLY A 168 -8.80 13.64 -3.03
N ASN A 169 -9.05 12.56 -2.27
CA ASN A 169 -10.32 12.33 -1.58
C ASN A 169 -10.48 13.26 -0.36
N ALA A 170 -10.73 14.54 -0.63
CA ALA A 170 -10.75 15.62 0.34
C ALA A 170 -11.92 16.58 0.15
N ILE A 171 -12.21 17.33 1.21
CA ILE A 171 -13.10 18.48 1.18
C ILE A 171 -12.29 19.70 0.74
N TYR A 172 -12.78 20.40 -0.28
CA TYR A 172 -12.22 21.64 -0.79
C TYR A 172 -13.18 22.78 -0.48
N ASN A 173 -12.71 23.76 0.29
CA ASN A 173 -13.42 25.01 0.52
C ASN A 173 -13.23 25.92 -0.70
N LEU A 174 -14.30 26.09 -1.48
CA LEU A 174 -14.30 26.87 -2.71
C LEU A 174 -14.24 28.38 -2.44
N GLU A 175 -14.64 28.82 -1.25
CA GLU A 175 -14.61 30.22 -0.84
C GLU A 175 -13.24 30.64 -0.28
N HIS A 176 -12.39 29.68 0.10
CA HIS A 176 -11.08 29.98 0.67
C HIS A 176 -10.09 30.44 -0.41
N GLU A 177 -9.50 31.63 -0.20
CA GLU A 177 -8.57 32.27 -1.15
C GLU A 177 -7.32 31.42 -1.46
N TRP A 178 -6.88 30.58 -0.52
CA TRP A 178 -5.79 29.62 -0.76
C TRP A 178 -6.18 28.50 -1.74
N SER A 179 -7.37 27.91 -1.63
CA SER A 179 -7.84 26.87 -2.58
C SER A 179 -7.90 27.43 -4.00
N LYS A 180 -8.43 28.65 -4.13
CA LYS A 180 -8.49 29.36 -5.41
C LYS A 180 -7.10 29.73 -5.95
N PHE A 181 -6.18 30.11 -5.07
CA PHE A 181 -4.78 30.38 -5.45
C PHE A 181 -4.09 29.13 -5.98
N LEU A 182 -4.20 28.01 -5.26
CA LEU A 182 -3.64 26.72 -5.68
C LEU A 182 -4.17 26.32 -7.06
N PHE A 183 -5.49 26.36 -7.26
CA PHE A 183 -6.14 26.06 -8.54
C PHE A 183 -5.61 26.95 -9.67
N ASN A 184 -5.59 28.27 -9.48
CA ASN A 184 -5.11 29.21 -10.50
C ASN A 184 -3.64 28.99 -10.84
N LEU A 185 -2.82 28.63 -9.85
CA LEU A 185 -1.39 28.40 -10.04
C LEU A 185 -1.15 27.16 -10.91
N ILE A 186 -1.81 26.04 -10.63
CA ILE A 186 -1.65 24.81 -11.42
C ILE A 186 -2.34 24.88 -12.79
N LYS A 187 -3.37 25.75 -12.93
CA LYS A 187 -4.03 26.03 -14.21
C LYS A 187 -3.15 26.83 -15.17
N ALA A 188 -2.23 27.62 -14.64
CA ALA A 188 -1.47 28.58 -15.42
C ALA A 188 -0.68 27.86 -16.53
N PRO A 189 -0.71 28.34 -17.79
CA PRO A 189 -0.03 27.68 -18.91
C PRO A 189 1.45 27.41 -18.66
N GLU A 190 2.12 28.31 -17.94
CA GLU A 190 3.53 28.18 -17.53
C GLU A 190 3.80 27.02 -16.56
N ASN A 191 2.75 26.44 -15.96
CA ASN A 191 2.81 25.32 -15.00
C ASN A 191 2.14 24.05 -15.54
N SER A 192 1.82 23.96 -16.83
CA SER A 192 1.10 22.81 -17.40
C SER A 192 1.81 21.48 -17.15
N GLN A 193 3.15 21.47 -17.14
CA GLN A 193 3.96 20.29 -16.86
C GLN A 193 3.70 19.69 -15.47
N VAL A 194 3.36 20.52 -14.47
CA VAL A 194 3.03 20.03 -13.12
C VAL A 194 1.81 19.11 -13.19
N MET A 195 0.78 19.50 -13.95
CA MET A 195 -0.45 18.71 -14.12
C MET A 195 -0.29 17.52 -15.07
N GLU A 196 0.79 17.48 -15.85
CA GLU A 196 1.12 16.34 -16.69
C GLU A 196 1.91 15.27 -15.92
N GLU A 197 2.77 15.67 -14.98
CA GLU A 197 3.77 14.78 -14.37
C GLU A 197 3.57 14.48 -12.88
N MET A 198 2.77 15.27 -12.18
CA MET A 198 2.55 15.15 -10.74
C MET A 198 1.06 15.16 -10.42
N ALA A 199 0.60 14.25 -9.56
CA ALA A 199 -0.78 14.25 -9.09
C ALA A 199 -1.12 15.61 -8.46
N PHE A 200 -2.30 16.16 -8.77
CA PHE A 200 -2.67 17.52 -8.38
C PHE A 200 -2.62 17.76 -6.86
N ASP A 201 -2.96 16.74 -6.07
CA ASP A 201 -2.99 16.76 -4.61
C ASP A 201 -1.57 16.83 -4.03
N THR A 202 -0.64 16.09 -4.65
CA THR A 202 0.80 16.14 -4.39
C THR A 202 1.38 17.51 -4.74
N ALA A 203 0.98 18.09 -5.88
CA ALA A 203 1.40 19.44 -6.27
C ALA A 203 0.91 20.49 -5.27
N TYR A 204 -0.34 20.41 -4.84
CA TYR A 204 -0.89 21.27 -3.79
C TYR A 204 -0.12 21.17 -2.47
N SER A 205 0.34 19.96 -2.12
CA SER A 205 1.16 19.73 -0.94
C SER A 205 2.53 20.39 -1.06
N ALA A 206 3.22 20.19 -2.18
CA ALA A 206 4.51 20.81 -2.44
C ALA A 206 4.43 22.35 -2.39
N ILE A 207 3.41 22.95 -3.03
CA ILE A 207 3.18 24.41 -3.01
C ILE A 207 2.91 24.89 -1.59
N SER A 208 2.03 24.21 -0.85
CA SER A 208 1.63 24.61 0.49
C SER A 208 2.76 24.44 1.50
N GLU A 209 3.53 23.36 1.43
CA GLU A 209 4.71 23.17 2.26
C GLU A 209 5.77 24.24 1.98
N ALA A 210 6.03 24.57 0.71
CA ALA A 210 6.97 25.62 0.36
C ALA A 210 6.55 27.00 0.88
N ALA A 211 5.24 27.29 0.85
CA ALA A 211 4.65 28.47 1.47
C ALA A 211 4.81 28.49 3.00
N MET A 212 4.44 27.39 3.68
CA MET A 212 4.44 27.29 5.13
C MET A 212 5.86 27.36 5.72
N THR A 213 6.81 26.68 5.08
CA THR A 213 8.22 26.62 5.53
C THR A 213 9.01 27.87 5.19
N GLY A 214 8.48 28.73 4.33
CA GLY A 214 9.20 29.90 3.83
C GLY A 214 10.35 29.54 2.87
N SER A 215 10.42 28.30 2.38
CA SER A 215 11.45 27.88 1.41
C SER A 215 11.29 28.57 0.05
N ASN A 216 10.10 29.13 -0.23
CA ASN A 216 9.87 30.06 -1.33
C ASN A 216 9.23 31.35 -0.80
N THR A 217 9.93 32.47 -0.96
CA THR A 217 9.48 33.78 -0.45
C THR A 217 8.17 34.26 -1.08
N MET A 218 7.95 34.01 -2.37
CA MET A 218 6.71 34.42 -3.04
C MET A 218 5.51 33.60 -2.58
N LEU A 219 5.68 32.29 -2.41
CA LEU A 219 4.64 31.42 -1.86
C LEU A 219 4.35 31.76 -0.40
N ALA A 220 5.38 32.08 0.39
CA ALA A 220 5.24 32.52 1.77
C ALA A 220 4.49 33.87 1.87
N GLU A 221 4.80 34.83 1.00
CA GLU A 221 4.06 36.09 0.89
C GLU A 221 2.61 35.86 0.48
N ALA A 222 2.36 34.99 -0.51
CA ALA A 222 1.02 34.64 -0.96
C ALA A 222 0.20 33.94 0.15
N TRP A 223 0.83 33.09 0.94
CA TRP A 223 0.25 32.41 2.08
C TRP A 223 -0.10 33.38 3.21
N ALA A 224 0.85 34.25 3.58
CA ALA A 224 0.63 35.28 4.59
C ALA A 224 -0.47 36.28 4.18
N ALA A 225 -0.50 36.70 2.92
CA ALA A 225 -1.54 37.59 2.38
C ALA A 225 -2.96 37.01 2.45
N ARG A 226 -3.08 35.69 2.62
CA ARG A 226 -4.35 34.95 2.71
C ARG A 226 -4.61 34.42 4.13
N ASN A 227 -3.89 34.95 5.13
CA ASN A 227 -3.96 34.51 6.52
C ASN A 227 -3.73 33.00 6.69
N GLY A 228 -2.85 32.41 5.85
CA GLY A 228 -2.52 31.00 5.92
C GLY A 228 -1.91 30.64 7.28
N SER A 229 -2.35 29.52 7.83
CA SER A 229 -1.84 28.92 9.07
C SER A 229 -1.57 27.43 8.82
N PRO A 230 -0.81 26.73 9.68
CA PRO A 230 -0.57 25.29 9.48
C PRO A 230 -1.85 24.48 9.22
N THR A 231 -2.97 24.84 9.86
CA THR A 231 -4.27 24.18 9.67
C THR A 231 -4.96 24.52 8.34
N THR A 232 -4.49 25.52 7.58
CA THR A 232 -5.09 25.90 6.29
C THR A 232 -5.00 24.76 5.26
N TYR A 233 -3.90 23.99 5.23
CA TYR A 233 -3.71 22.88 4.28
C TYR A 233 -3.54 21.51 4.96
N SER A 234 -2.91 21.42 6.14
CA SER A 234 -2.61 20.13 6.78
C SER A 234 -3.68 19.66 7.79
N SER A 235 -4.96 19.94 7.52
CA SER A 235 -6.05 19.49 8.39
C SER A 235 -6.47 18.06 8.04
N GLU A 236 -6.06 17.10 8.86
CA GLU A 236 -6.43 15.68 8.69
C GLU A 236 -7.90 15.46 9.06
N THR A 237 -8.65 14.79 8.18
CA THR A 237 -9.96 14.21 8.51
C THR A 237 -9.79 12.77 9.02
N GLN A 238 -10.59 12.41 10.01
CA GLN A 238 -10.72 11.02 10.44
C GLN A 238 -11.77 10.26 9.61
N LEU A 239 -12.55 10.97 8.78
CA LEU A 239 -13.64 10.39 8.00
C LEU A 239 -13.13 9.56 6.83
N VAL A 240 -12.11 10.06 6.13
CA VAL A 240 -11.44 9.35 5.05
C VAL A 240 -10.19 8.69 5.60
N ARG A 241 -9.97 7.42 5.27
CA ARG A 241 -8.68 6.75 5.48
C ARG A 241 -8.13 6.26 4.14
N ASN A 242 -6.93 6.75 3.82
CA ASN A 242 -6.23 6.43 2.59
C ASN A 242 -5.34 5.19 2.77
N TYR A 243 -5.77 4.07 2.20
CA TYR A 243 -4.99 2.82 2.14
C TYR A 243 -4.60 2.47 0.70
N ALA A 244 -4.46 3.47 -0.17
CA ALA A 244 -4.08 3.28 -1.56
C ALA A 244 -2.87 2.32 -1.66
N ASN A 245 -2.97 1.37 -2.58
CA ASN A 245 -1.94 0.37 -2.83
C ASN A 245 -1.51 -0.41 -1.59
N THR A 246 -2.36 -0.61 -0.56
CA THR A 246 -2.04 -1.39 0.65
C THR A 246 -2.99 -2.56 0.84
N LEU A 247 -2.47 -3.80 0.78
CA LEU A 247 -3.22 -5.01 1.17
C LEU A 247 -3.37 -5.07 2.70
N LEU A 248 -4.61 -5.06 3.21
CA LEU A 248 -4.94 -5.05 4.63
C LEU A 248 -6.16 -5.93 4.94
N ASN A 249 -6.52 -6.06 6.22
CA ASN A 249 -7.79 -6.64 6.64
C ASN A 249 -8.71 -5.58 7.27
N LYS A 250 -9.95 -5.96 7.60
CA LYS A 250 -10.96 -5.05 8.17
C LYS A 250 -10.61 -4.48 9.56
N SER A 251 -9.65 -5.05 10.29
CA SER A 251 -9.22 -4.46 11.57
C SER A 251 -8.55 -3.09 11.42
N HIS A 252 -8.20 -2.68 10.19
CA HIS A 252 -7.73 -1.33 9.91
C HIS A 252 -8.84 -0.28 9.75
N ASP A 253 -10.11 -0.68 9.60
CA ASP A 253 -11.22 0.26 9.36
C ASP A 253 -11.72 0.99 10.63
N VAL A 254 -11.05 0.85 11.78
CA VAL A 254 -11.54 1.41 13.05
C VAL A 254 -11.63 2.94 12.96
N GLY A 255 -12.86 3.45 12.96
CA GLY A 255 -13.16 4.88 12.89
C GLY A 255 -13.21 5.47 11.48
N ALA A 256 -12.90 4.71 10.42
CA ALA A 256 -13.02 5.18 9.05
C ALA A 256 -14.49 5.20 8.61
N TYR A 257 -14.94 6.32 8.02
CA TYR A 257 -16.28 6.42 7.41
C TYR A 257 -16.22 6.15 5.90
N ILE A 258 -15.16 6.59 5.25
CA ILE A 258 -14.82 6.34 3.84
C ILE A 258 -13.43 5.74 3.79
N ARG A 259 -13.29 4.72 2.94
CA ARG A 259 -12.02 4.07 2.63
C ARG A 259 -11.60 4.44 1.22
N HIS A 260 -10.36 4.90 1.03
CA HIS A 260 -9.73 5.11 -0.27
C HIS A 260 -8.67 4.01 -0.53
N GLY A 261 -8.53 3.57 -1.79
CA GLY A 261 -7.64 2.46 -2.16
C GLY A 261 -8.32 1.11 -2.40
N SER A 262 -9.64 1.10 -2.71
CA SER A 262 -10.44 0.01 -3.26
C SER A 262 -10.62 -1.28 -2.42
N ILE A 263 -11.86 -1.80 -2.46
CA ILE A 263 -12.34 -3.07 -1.85
C ILE A 263 -11.46 -4.28 -2.19
N SER A 264 -10.74 -4.26 -3.32
CA SER A 264 -9.86 -5.35 -3.76
C SER A 264 -8.67 -5.61 -2.85
N ASN A 265 -8.35 -4.66 -1.97
CA ASN A 265 -7.20 -4.67 -1.09
C ASN A 265 -7.55 -4.98 0.37
N ILE A 266 -8.84 -5.26 0.65
CA ILE A 266 -9.29 -5.68 1.98
C ILE A 266 -9.67 -7.16 1.97
N PHE A 267 -9.02 -7.89 2.86
CA PHE A 267 -9.10 -9.33 2.97
C PHE A 267 -9.60 -9.74 4.36
N ASP A 268 -10.08 -10.97 4.44
CA ASP A 268 -10.31 -11.62 5.72
C ASP A 268 -8.95 -12.08 6.29
N SER A 269 -8.92 -12.38 7.59
CA SER A 269 -7.74 -13.00 8.21
C SER A 269 -7.92 -14.51 8.27
N LEU A 270 -6.86 -15.26 8.00
CA LEU A 270 -6.82 -16.69 8.32
C LEU A 270 -6.84 -16.87 9.83
N SER A 271 -7.57 -17.88 10.32
CA SER A 271 -7.51 -18.24 11.73
C SER A 271 -6.12 -18.73 12.10
N GLY A 272 -5.59 -18.25 13.22
CA GLY A 272 -4.28 -18.69 13.70
C GLY A 272 -4.19 -20.17 14.05
N ALA A 273 -5.33 -20.83 14.26
CA ALA A 273 -5.42 -22.28 14.46
C ALA A 273 -5.24 -23.09 13.16
N GLU A 274 -5.37 -22.44 12.00
CA GLU A 274 -5.32 -23.08 10.68
C GLU A 274 -3.96 -22.94 10.00
N VAL A 275 -3.01 -22.24 10.65
CA VAL A 275 -1.69 -21.95 10.07
C VAL A 275 -0.54 -22.23 11.03
N THR A 276 0.53 -22.81 10.49
CA THR A 276 1.82 -22.95 11.18
C THR A 276 2.90 -22.12 10.48
N LEU A 277 3.77 -21.47 11.26
CA LEU A 277 5.03 -20.95 10.73
C LEU A 277 6.12 -22.01 10.91
N GLY A 278 6.61 -22.58 9.82
CA GLY A 278 7.79 -23.43 9.81
C GLY A 278 9.06 -22.59 9.70
N VAL A 279 10.07 -22.93 10.48
CA VAL A 279 11.32 -22.19 10.57
C VAL A 279 12.49 -23.16 10.40
N ALA A 280 13.23 -23.04 9.31
CA ALA A 280 14.49 -23.75 9.13
C ALA A 280 15.62 -22.97 9.83
N ALA A 281 16.11 -23.46 10.97
CA ALA A 281 17.18 -22.81 11.72
C ALA A 281 18.54 -23.05 11.06
N LEU A 282 18.94 -22.14 10.18
CA LEU A 282 20.18 -22.23 9.42
C LEU A 282 21.43 -21.87 10.25
N SER A 283 21.24 -21.41 11.50
CA SER A 283 22.31 -21.09 12.43
C SER A 283 21.92 -21.48 13.86
N GLN A 284 22.90 -21.49 14.78
CA GLN A 284 22.63 -21.68 16.21
C GLN A 284 22.08 -20.41 16.90
N GLN A 285 22.11 -19.26 16.22
CA GLN A 285 21.65 -18.00 16.77
C GLN A 285 20.15 -17.87 16.55
N ASN A 286 19.37 -18.13 17.61
CA ASN A 286 17.91 -18.05 17.55
C ASN A 286 17.34 -16.85 18.32
N ASP A 287 18.15 -16.15 19.12
CA ASP A 287 17.69 -15.14 20.09
C ASP A 287 16.78 -14.07 19.46
N HIS A 288 17.14 -13.56 18.28
CA HIS A 288 16.36 -12.56 17.57
C HIS A 288 15.01 -13.10 17.09
N PHE A 289 15.00 -14.26 16.43
CA PHE A 289 13.75 -14.90 16.04
C PHE A 289 12.86 -15.18 17.25
N MET A 290 13.42 -15.77 18.31
CA MET A 290 12.72 -16.10 19.56
C MET A 290 12.12 -14.87 20.23
N SER A 291 12.82 -13.73 20.21
CA SER A 291 12.31 -12.47 20.75
C SER A 291 11.05 -11.96 20.01
N SER A 292 10.85 -12.36 18.76
CA SER A 292 9.70 -11.94 17.95
C SER A 292 8.46 -12.82 18.11
N ILE A 293 8.58 -14.02 18.70
CA ILE A 293 7.44 -14.97 18.85
C ILE A 293 6.37 -14.45 19.81
N GLY A 294 6.76 -13.67 20.83
CA GLY A 294 5.81 -13.11 21.78
C GLY A 294 4.93 -11.99 21.23
N THR A 295 5.11 -11.59 19.96
CA THR A 295 4.47 -10.41 19.37
C THR A 295 3.08 -10.70 18.78
N ASN A 296 2.35 -9.65 18.37
CA ASN A 296 1.01 -9.79 17.80
C ASN A 296 1.03 -10.28 16.33
N HIS A 297 0.84 -11.58 16.12
CA HIS A 297 0.83 -12.22 14.80
C HIS A 297 -0.14 -13.42 14.72
N PRO A 298 -0.44 -13.94 13.51
CA PRO A 298 -1.48 -14.96 13.34
C PRO A 298 -0.99 -16.38 13.66
N PHE A 299 0.32 -16.65 13.61
CA PHE A 299 0.86 -18.00 13.80
C PHE A 299 0.74 -18.46 15.27
N LYS A 300 -0.24 -19.33 15.59
CA LYS A 300 -0.37 -19.91 16.95
C LYS A 300 0.42 -21.19 17.15
N ASN A 301 0.91 -21.75 16.06
CA ASN A 301 1.83 -22.87 16.04
C ASN A 301 3.08 -22.45 15.27
N ILE A 302 4.25 -22.63 15.87
CA ILE A 302 5.55 -22.43 15.23
C ILE A 302 6.33 -23.73 15.36
N LEU A 303 6.85 -24.22 14.23
CA LEU A 303 7.73 -25.37 14.16
C LEU A 303 9.14 -24.89 13.81
N LEU A 304 10.08 -25.03 14.73
CA LEU A 304 11.49 -24.70 14.54
C LEU A 304 12.28 -25.98 14.30
N LEU A 305 12.81 -26.15 13.10
CA LEU A 305 13.68 -27.26 12.72
C LEU A 305 15.14 -26.88 12.93
N THR A 306 15.85 -27.64 13.75
CA THR A 306 17.27 -27.42 14.07
C THR A 306 18.13 -28.49 13.42
N TYR A 307 19.20 -28.11 12.72
CA TYR A 307 20.03 -29.05 11.94
C TYR A 307 21.29 -29.51 12.69
N ASP A 308 21.68 -28.78 13.74
CA ASP A 308 22.86 -29.08 14.56
C ASP A 308 22.53 -29.51 16.00
N SER A 309 21.23 -29.58 16.34
CA SER A 309 20.78 -29.96 17.68
C SER A 309 19.85 -31.18 17.64
N THR A 310 19.91 -31.98 18.70
CA THR A 310 18.95 -33.06 18.97
C THR A 310 17.82 -32.62 19.89
N ASP A 311 17.74 -31.32 20.21
CA ASP A 311 16.77 -30.79 21.14
C ASP A 311 15.37 -30.90 20.56
N VAL A 312 14.52 -31.65 21.28
CA VAL A 312 13.08 -31.68 21.05
C VAL A 312 12.43 -31.04 22.25
N GLU A 313 11.90 -29.84 22.04
CA GLU A 313 11.27 -29.05 23.09
C GLU A 313 9.92 -28.53 22.60
N THR A 314 8.97 -28.40 23.51
CA THR A 314 7.73 -27.67 23.22
C THR A 314 7.49 -26.70 24.35
N GLN A 315 7.31 -25.43 23.99
CA GLN A 315 7.07 -24.35 24.93
C GLN A 315 5.87 -23.51 24.50
N THR A 316 5.19 -22.96 25.50
CA THR A 316 4.10 -22.02 25.31
C THR A 316 4.60 -20.62 25.61
N ILE A 317 4.51 -19.72 24.63
CA ILE A 317 4.92 -18.33 24.74
C ILE A 317 3.65 -17.47 24.78
N PRO A 318 3.41 -16.71 25.85
CA PRO A 318 2.31 -15.75 25.90
C PRO A 318 2.48 -14.64 24.85
N ALA A 319 1.40 -14.29 24.15
CA ALA A 319 1.38 -13.21 23.17
C ALA A 319 0.05 -12.43 23.23
N PRO A 320 -0.01 -11.15 22.81
CA PRO A 320 -1.21 -10.31 22.89
C PRO A 320 -2.44 -10.92 22.21
N GLY A 321 -2.26 -11.59 21.08
CA GLY A 321 -3.32 -12.26 20.33
C GLY A 321 -3.65 -13.69 20.81
N GLY A 322 -3.18 -14.08 22.00
CA GLY A 322 -3.29 -15.44 22.54
C GLY A 322 -1.99 -16.26 22.38
N ASP A 323 -1.80 -17.21 23.30
CA ASP A 323 -0.60 -18.03 23.44
C ASP A 323 -0.15 -18.70 22.13
N VAL A 324 1.16 -18.72 21.93
CA VAL A 324 1.83 -19.36 20.79
C VAL A 324 2.51 -20.64 21.29
N THR A 325 2.29 -21.75 20.59
CA THR A 325 3.03 -22.99 20.83
C THR A 325 4.24 -23.04 19.90
N LEU A 326 5.44 -23.05 20.47
CA LEU A 326 6.67 -23.33 19.74
C LEU A 326 7.05 -24.79 19.96
N SER A 327 7.19 -25.54 18.88
CA SER A 327 7.77 -26.88 18.85
C SER A 327 9.13 -26.81 18.18
N VAL A 328 10.18 -27.16 18.93
CA VAL A 328 11.54 -27.32 18.42
C VAL A 328 11.74 -28.79 18.14
N GLU A 329 12.17 -29.12 16.92
CA GLU A 329 12.48 -30.48 16.51
C GLU A 329 13.84 -30.54 15.83
N ALA A 330 14.53 -31.67 15.98
CA ALA A 330 15.69 -31.98 15.17
C ALA A 330 15.26 -32.24 13.72
N SER A 331 15.99 -31.66 12.78
CA SER A 331 15.81 -31.94 11.36
C SER A 331 16.39 -33.31 10.99
N GLU A 332 15.71 -33.99 10.07
CA GLU A 332 16.13 -35.25 9.46
C GLU A 332 16.68 -35.05 8.03
N GLN A 333 16.67 -33.83 7.51
CA GLN A 333 17.05 -33.52 6.13
C GLN A 333 18.10 -32.40 6.06
N SER A 334 18.55 -32.10 4.84
CA SER A 334 19.38 -30.92 4.59
C SER A 334 18.55 -29.64 4.83
N PRO A 335 19.16 -28.54 5.30
CA PRO A 335 18.47 -27.25 5.43
C PRO A 335 17.80 -26.73 4.16
N MET A 336 18.28 -27.20 3.00
CA MET A 336 17.71 -26.86 1.70
C MET A 336 16.35 -27.53 1.45
N MET A 337 16.03 -28.62 2.16
CA MET A 337 14.73 -29.30 2.09
C MET A 337 13.72 -28.74 3.09
N GLY A 338 14.00 -27.58 3.71
CA GLY A 338 13.17 -27.00 4.76
C GLY A 338 11.69 -26.90 4.40
N LEU A 339 11.33 -26.51 3.17
CA LEU A 339 9.93 -26.47 2.72
C LEU A 339 9.25 -27.84 2.85
N CYS A 340 9.89 -28.90 2.37
CA CYS A 340 9.35 -30.25 2.35
C CYS A 340 9.36 -30.92 3.71
N GLU A 341 10.39 -30.67 4.51
CA GLU A 341 10.44 -31.20 5.86
C GLU A 341 9.40 -30.55 6.77
N VAL A 342 9.21 -29.23 6.66
CA VAL A 342 8.11 -28.54 7.36
C VAL A 342 6.78 -29.15 6.92
N ALA A 343 6.52 -29.29 5.61
CA ALA A 343 5.27 -29.87 5.11
C ALA A 343 4.96 -31.25 5.73
N ALA A 344 5.96 -32.11 5.90
CA ALA A 344 5.80 -33.44 6.46
C ALA A 344 5.53 -33.47 7.99
N LYS A 345 5.82 -32.38 8.70
CA LYS A 345 5.72 -32.30 10.17
C LYS A 345 4.55 -31.43 10.65
N VAL A 346 4.12 -30.46 9.85
CA VAL A 346 2.96 -29.60 10.19
C VAL A 346 1.64 -30.36 10.08
N LYS A 347 0.70 -29.99 10.95
CA LYS A 347 -0.64 -30.61 11.02
C LYS A 347 -1.78 -29.68 10.64
N THR A 348 -1.46 -28.39 10.50
CA THR A 348 -2.39 -27.36 10.08
C THR A 348 -2.64 -27.49 8.57
N PRO A 349 -3.82 -27.06 8.07
CA PRO A 349 -4.11 -27.09 6.64
C PRO A 349 -3.16 -26.21 5.81
N TRP A 350 -2.64 -25.14 6.43
CA TRP A 350 -1.78 -24.16 5.80
C TRP A 350 -0.48 -23.96 6.58
N PHE A 351 0.60 -23.65 5.88
CA PHE A 351 1.83 -23.25 6.53
C PHE A 351 2.63 -22.23 5.70
N ALA A 352 3.41 -21.41 6.39
CA ALA A 352 4.42 -20.53 5.81
C ALA A 352 5.81 -21.04 6.22
N VAL A 353 6.84 -20.72 5.45
CA VAL A 353 8.22 -21.15 5.73
C VAL A 353 9.13 -19.94 5.83
N THR A 354 10.04 -19.94 6.78
CA THR A 354 11.06 -18.91 6.94
C THR A 354 12.35 -19.52 7.51
N THR A 355 13.37 -18.69 7.73
CA THR A 355 14.60 -19.07 8.46
C THR A 355 14.74 -18.26 9.75
N ASN A 356 15.66 -18.68 10.63
CA ASN A 356 16.00 -17.94 11.86
C ASN A 356 16.84 -16.66 11.61
N TYR A 357 17.21 -16.39 10.36
CA TYR A 357 17.73 -15.09 9.89
C TYR A 357 16.63 -14.04 9.72
N HIS A 358 15.37 -14.45 9.84
CA HIS A 358 14.24 -13.56 9.86
C HIS A 358 13.66 -13.43 11.28
N ILE A 359 12.95 -12.35 11.51
CA ILE A 359 12.04 -12.15 12.64
C ILE A 359 10.60 -12.12 12.12
N ILE A 360 9.63 -12.43 12.98
CA ILE A 360 8.21 -12.23 12.63
C ILE A 360 7.93 -10.74 12.56
N ASN A 361 7.43 -10.26 11.42
CA ASN A 361 7.20 -8.85 11.09
C ASN A 361 5.92 -8.30 11.73
N ALA A 362 5.77 -8.46 13.04
CA ALA A 362 4.57 -8.07 13.75
C ALA A 362 4.45 -6.54 13.93
N PRO A 363 3.23 -5.98 13.87
CA PRO A 363 1.97 -6.70 13.68
C PRO A 363 1.71 -7.11 12.21
N VAL A 364 1.28 -8.36 12.01
CA VAL A 364 0.97 -8.91 10.68
C VAL A 364 -0.25 -9.81 10.71
N SER A 365 -0.84 -10.06 9.54
CA SER A 365 -1.96 -10.99 9.34
C SER A 365 -1.73 -11.81 8.08
N VAL A 366 -2.20 -13.06 8.06
CA VAL A 366 -2.29 -13.87 6.85
C VAL A 366 -3.62 -13.53 6.18
N LEU A 367 -3.55 -12.93 4.99
CA LEU A 367 -4.70 -12.40 4.27
C LEU A 367 -5.40 -13.48 3.45
N MET A 368 -6.74 -13.49 3.51
CA MET A 368 -7.62 -14.44 2.83
C MET A 368 -8.64 -13.71 1.96
N HIS A 369 -8.84 -14.19 0.73
CA HIS A 369 -9.89 -13.73 -0.16
C HIS A 369 -10.82 -14.89 -0.50
N MET A 370 -12.11 -14.80 -0.13
CA MET A 370 -13.10 -15.84 -0.43
C MET A 370 -12.66 -17.25 0.02
N GLY A 371 -12.04 -17.35 1.20
CA GLY A 371 -11.55 -18.62 1.75
C GLY A 371 -10.26 -19.15 1.12
N GLN A 372 -9.58 -18.37 0.29
CA GLN A 372 -8.29 -18.71 -0.33
C GLN A 372 -7.20 -17.75 0.14
N PRO A 373 -5.94 -18.19 0.35
CA PRO A 373 -4.87 -17.28 0.74
C PRO A 373 -4.56 -16.27 -0.35
N VAL A 374 -4.21 -15.05 0.04
CA VAL A 374 -3.62 -14.08 -0.90
C VAL A 374 -2.19 -14.54 -1.22
N LEU A 375 -1.89 -14.64 -2.52
CA LEU A 375 -0.59 -15.06 -3.02
C LEU A 375 0.12 -13.86 -3.65
N PRO A 376 1.10 -13.26 -2.97
CA PRO A 376 1.90 -12.19 -3.55
C PRO A 376 2.77 -12.73 -4.68
N TYR A 377 2.94 -11.94 -5.74
CA TYR A 377 3.86 -12.27 -6.83
C TYR A 377 4.58 -11.04 -7.39
N LEU A 378 5.71 -11.28 -8.05
CA LEU A 378 6.34 -10.34 -8.97
C LEU A 378 6.14 -10.82 -10.40
N LEU A 379 5.96 -9.89 -11.35
CA LEU A 379 6.01 -10.25 -12.77
C LEU A 379 7.42 -10.75 -13.09
N ALA A 380 7.52 -11.90 -13.75
CA ALA A 380 8.81 -12.47 -14.19
C ALA A 380 9.58 -11.51 -15.11
N SER A 381 8.87 -10.65 -15.85
CA SER A 381 9.45 -9.64 -16.73
C SER A 381 9.78 -8.31 -16.04
N SER A 382 9.48 -8.14 -14.75
CA SER A 382 9.77 -6.90 -14.04
C SER A 382 11.26 -6.74 -13.76
N SER A 383 11.77 -5.51 -13.75
CA SER A 383 13.14 -5.21 -13.31
C SER A 383 13.40 -5.71 -11.88
N TYR A 384 12.39 -5.63 -11.01
CA TYR A 384 12.44 -6.16 -9.64
C TYR A 384 12.76 -7.66 -9.55
N CYS A 385 12.48 -8.43 -10.60
CA CYS A 385 12.90 -9.83 -10.71
C CYS A 385 14.13 -9.99 -11.60
N MET A 386 14.13 -9.39 -12.79
CA MET A 386 15.18 -9.59 -13.79
C MET A 386 16.56 -9.08 -13.37
N ASP A 387 16.60 -8.04 -12.53
CA ASP A 387 17.85 -7.47 -12.00
C ASP A 387 18.34 -8.22 -10.74
N ARG A 388 17.54 -9.19 -10.24
CA ARG A 388 17.83 -9.99 -9.06
C ARG A 388 18.25 -11.42 -9.45
N PRO A 389 19.53 -11.80 -9.27
CA PRO A 389 20.04 -13.10 -9.69
C PRO A 389 19.26 -14.28 -9.09
N ASP A 390 18.86 -14.16 -7.83
CA ASP A 390 18.07 -15.17 -7.11
C ASP A 390 16.68 -15.36 -7.69
N CYS A 391 15.96 -14.28 -7.99
CA CYS A 391 14.62 -14.33 -8.59
C CYS A 391 14.66 -15.04 -9.95
N LYS A 392 15.58 -14.61 -10.82
CA LYS A 392 15.73 -15.18 -12.15
C LYS A 392 16.10 -16.66 -12.10
N ALA A 393 17.05 -17.02 -11.24
CA ALA A 393 17.54 -18.40 -11.14
C ALA A 393 16.48 -19.36 -10.55
N SER A 394 15.67 -18.88 -9.59
CA SER A 394 14.51 -19.64 -9.07
C SER A 394 13.50 -19.96 -10.17
N LEU A 395 13.15 -18.97 -11.01
CA LEU A 395 12.28 -19.19 -12.16
C LEU A 395 12.89 -20.20 -13.15
N GLU A 396 14.13 -19.99 -13.58
CA GLU A 396 14.81 -20.87 -14.55
C GLU A 396 14.87 -22.33 -14.05
N GLN A 397 15.18 -22.54 -12.77
CA GLN A 397 15.15 -23.88 -12.15
C GLN A 397 13.76 -24.51 -12.24
N ALA A 398 12.71 -23.78 -11.82
CA ALA A 398 11.35 -24.30 -11.81
C ALA A 398 10.86 -24.66 -13.23
N GLU A 399 11.17 -23.80 -14.22
CA GLU A 399 10.84 -24.03 -15.62
C GLU A 399 11.61 -25.24 -16.19
N GLU A 400 12.87 -25.43 -15.81
CA GLU A 400 13.68 -26.58 -16.24
C GLU A 400 13.16 -27.90 -15.64
N LEU A 401 12.83 -27.92 -14.34
CA LEU A 401 12.39 -29.11 -13.64
C LEU A 401 11.02 -29.60 -14.12
N PHE A 402 10.10 -28.70 -14.42
CA PHE A 402 8.70 -29.05 -14.71
C PHE A 402 8.26 -28.74 -16.15
N GLY A 403 9.12 -28.15 -16.98
CA GLY A 403 8.87 -27.96 -18.42
C GLY A 403 7.74 -26.97 -18.74
N ILE A 404 7.44 -26.04 -17.83
CA ILE A 404 6.41 -25.01 -17.98
C ILE A 404 7.05 -23.63 -17.86
N LYS A 405 6.55 -22.64 -18.60
CA LYS A 405 7.00 -21.26 -18.46
C LYS A 405 6.20 -20.54 -17.37
N LEU A 406 6.89 -19.87 -16.45
CA LEU A 406 6.30 -19.05 -15.41
C LEU A 406 6.25 -17.58 -15.84
N ASN A 407 5.10 -16.93 -15.63
CA ASN A 407 4.96 -15.49 -15.84
C ASN A 407 5.11 -14.69 -14.53
N TYR A 408 5.17 -15.39 -13.39
CA TYR A 408 5.11 -14.82 -12.06
C TYR A 408 6.13 -15.53 -11.16
N HIS A 409 6.93 -14.74 -10.45
CA HIS A 409 7.80 -15.19 -9.39
C HIS A 409 7.08 -15.11 -8.05
N HIS A 410 7.24 -16.14 -7.22
CA HIS A 410 6.74 -16.20 -5.85
C HIS A 410 7.90 -16.47 -4.88
N ASP A 411 7.99 -15.68 -3.82
CA ASP A 411 8.98 -15.88 -2.77
C ASP A 411 8.52 -16.96 -1.78
N VAL A 412 9.39 -17.91 -1.46
CA VAL A 412 9.09 -19.01 -0.53
C VAL A 412 8.67 -18.51 0.85
N THR A 413 9.18 -17.35 1.28
CA THR A 413 8.87 -16.76 2.58
C THR A 413 7.54 -16.00 2.62
N GLU A 414 6.92 -15.81 1.45
CA GLU A 414 5.71 -15.01 1.28
C GLU A 414 4.52 -15.84 0.75
N VAL A 415 4.73 -17.13 0.45
CA VAL A 415 3.69 -18.05 0.00
C VAL A 415 3.13 -18.86 1.15
N LEU A 416 1.80 -18.95 1.18
CA LEU A 416 1.10 -19.84 2.09
C LEU A 416 0.83 -21.16 1.36
N PHE A 417 1.45 -22.21 1.86
CA PHE A 417 1.40 -23.53 1.26
C PHE A 417 0.25 -24.35 1.85
N ASN A 418 -0.49 -25.04 1.00
CA ASN A 418 -1.43 -26.06 1.47
C ASN A 418 -0.63 -27.32 1.82
N THR A 419 -0.77 -27.83 3.04
CA THR A 419 0.04 -28.93 3.57
C THR A 419 -0.03 -30.18 2.69
N THR A 420 -1.24 -30.67 2.39
CA THR A 420 -1.42 -31.92 1.61
C THR A 420 -0.96 -31.77 0.15
N GLU A 421 -1.20 -30.62 -0.46
CA GLU A 421 -0.68 -30.36 -1.81
C GLU A 421 0.86 -30.32 -1.81
N THR A 422 1.47 -29.77 -0.75
CA THR A 422 2.92 -29.61 -0.65
C THR A 422 3.62 -30.93 -0.37
N GLU A 423 3.03 -31.83 0.43
CA GLU A 423 3.53 -33.21 0.57
C GLU A 423 3.59 -33.94 -0.78
N SER A 424 2.55 -33.76 -1.61
CA SER A 424 2.49 -34.35 -2.95
C SER A 424 3.52 -33.72 -3.88
N PHE A 425 3.69 -32.41 -3.81
CA PHE A 425 4.74 -31.68 -4.51
C PHE A 425 6.13 -32.19 -4.13
N CYS A 426 6.42 -32.38 -2.86
CA CYS A 426 7.75 -32.77 -2.39
C CYS A 426 8.19 -34.14 -2.92
N ALA A 427 7.25 -35.09 -3.04
CA ALA A 427 7.51 -36.35 -3.71
C ALA A 427 7.81 -36.16 -5.22
N ALA A 428 7.06 -35.27 -5.90
CA ALA A 428 7.26 -34.98 -7.31
C ALA A 428 8.56 -34.21 -7.57
N TRP A 429 8.92 -33.27 -6.70
CA TRP A 429 10.16 -32.49 -6.77
C TRP A 429 11.38 -33.40 -6.64
N THR A 430 11.35 -34.34 -5.68
CA THR A 430 12.44 -35.32 -5.52
C THR A 430 12.64 -36.15 -6.80
N LEU A 431 11.54 -36.53 -7.47
CA LEU A 431 11.60 -37.24 -8.75
C LEU A 431 12.12 -36.36 -9.89
N ALA A 432 11.71 -35.09 -9.95
CA ALA A 432 12.10 -34.14 -11.00
C ALA A 432 13.58 -33.71 -10.86
N ALA A 433 14.04 -33.48 -9.62
CA ALA A 433 15.42 -33.20 -9.31
C ALA A 433 16.32 -34.41 -9.62
N GLY A 434 15.86 -35.63 -9.35
CA GLY A 434 16.60 -36.85 -9.64
C GLY A 434 17.97 -36.85 -8.93
N ASP A 435 19.04 -37.08 -9.69
CA ASP A 435 20.42 -37.05 -9.19
C ASP A 435 21.04 -35.64 -9.21
N LYS A 436 20.27 -34.60 -9.56
CA LYS A 436 20.78 -33.22 -9.59
C LYS A 436 21.15 -32.78 -8.18
N SER A 437 22.34 -32.22 -8.04
CA SER A 437 22.88 -31.75 -6.76
C SER A 437 23.09 -30.24 -6.73
N LEU A 438 22.88 -29.66 -5.54
CA LEU A 438 23.22 -28.28 -5.22
C LEU A 438 24.74 -28.09 -5.18
N GLU A 439 25.46 -29.05 -4.61
CA GLU A 439 26.92 -29.06 -4.48
C GLU A 439 27.61 -29.05 -5.86
N ASP A 440 27.04 -29.77 -6.82
CA ASP A 440 27.51 -29.84 -8.21
C ASP A 440 26.92 -28.76 -9.11
N CYS A 441 26.22 -27.76 -8.55
CA CYS A 441 25.66 -26.62 -9.28
C CYS A 441 24.63 -26.99 -10.35
N GLN A 442 23.95 -28.12 -10.19
CA GLN A 442 22.85 -28.56 -11.07
C GLN A 442 21.49 -28.08 -10.58
N LEU A 443 21.43 -27.62 -9.33
CA LEU A 443 20.33 -26.90 -8.71
C LEU A 443 20.88 -25.59 -8.12
N VAL A 444 20.04 -24.57 -8.09
CA VAL A 444 20.31 -23.26 -7.50
C VAL A 444 19.94 -23.27 -6.02
N SER A 445 18.76 -23.80 -5.71
CA SER A 445 18.22 -23.95 -4.35
C SER A 445 17.48 -25.28 -4.19
N GLY A 446 17.13 -25.63 -2.95
CA GLY A 446 16.12 -26.66 -2.70
C GLY A 446 14.72 -26.24 -3.18
N PRO A 447 13.67 -27.03 -2.85
CA PRO A 447 12.30 -26.78 -3.29
C PRO A 447 11.84 -25.36 -3.00
N SER A 448 11.42 -24.62 -4.03
CA SER A 448 10.96 -23.22 -3.94
C SER A 448 9.46 -23.07 -4.14
N ALA A 449 8.94 -21.86 -3.92
CA ALA A 449 7.56 -21.52 -4.29
C ALA A 449 7.36 -21.54 -5.81
N ASP A 450 8.33 -21.12 -6.61
CA ASP A 450 8.27 -21.20 -8.07
C ASP A 450 8.20 -22.65 -8.54
N ASP A 451 9.00 -23.55 -7.94
CA ASP A 451 8.95 -24.98 -8.21
C ASP A 451 7.55 -25.55 -7.92
N PHE A 452 6.94 -25.17 -6.79
CA PHE A 452 5.59 -25.59 -6.42
C PHE A 452 4.54 -25.10 -7.43
N MET A 453 4.62 -23.84 -7.86
CA MET A 453 3.71 -23.28 -8.86
C MET A 453 3.90 -23.94 -10.23
N ALA A 454 5.14 -24.16 -10.65
CA ALA A 454 5.48 -24.83 -11.91
C ALA A 454 4.96 -26.27 -11.93
N TRP A 455 5.15 -27.02 -10.85
CA TRP A 455 4.61 -28.37 -10.69
C TRP A 455 3.08 -28.39 -10.86
N LYS A 456 2.34 -27.53 -10.15
CA LYS A 456 0.87 -27.47 -10.26
C LYS A 456 0.43 -27.14 -11.69
N LEU A 457 1.06 -26.15 -12.32
CA LEU A 457 0.73 -25.75 -13.68
C LEU A 457 1.06 -26.84 -14.72
N SER A 458 2.17 -27.56 -14.56
CA SER A 458 2.56 -28.67 -15.43
C SER A 458 1.53 -29.81 -15.43
N LEU A 459 0.82 -29.99 -14.31
CA LEU A 459 -0.24 -30.99 -14.14
C LEU A 459 -1.64 -30.44 -14.49
N GLY A 460 -1.76 -29.17 -14.90
CA GLY A 460 -3.05 -28.53 -15.16
C GLY A 460 -3.91 -28.34 -13.90
N MET A 461 -3.29 -28.30 -12.72
CA MET A 461 -3.96 -28.07 -11.44
C MET A 461 -4.21 -26.57 -11.23
N SER A 462 -5.36 -26.24 -10.64
CA SER A 462 -5.64 -24.86 -10.21
C SER A 462 -4.70 -24.44 -9.09
N ILE A 463 -4.15 -23.21 -9.19
CA ILE A 463 -3.41 -22.60 -8.09
C ILE A 463 -4.40 -22.23 -6.98
N THR A 464 -4.09 -22.66 -5.76
CA THR A 464 -4.96 -22.51 -4.59
C THR A 464 -4.60 -21.20 -3.90
N GLY A 465 -5.25 -20.10 -4.31
CA GLY A 465 -4.97 -18.77 -3.78
C GLY A 465 -5.44 -17.66 -4.70
N THR A 466 -5.46 -16.43 -4.17
CA THR A 466 -5.81 -15.21 -4.88
C THR A 466 -4.55 -14.40 -5.16
N ALA A 467 -4.08 -14.41 -6.40
CA ALA A 467 -2.87 -13.73 -6.80
C ALA A 467 -2.96 -12.20 -6.66
N ARG A 468 -1.90 -11.56 -6.15
CA ARG A 468 -1.76 -10.10 -6.04
C ARG A 468 -0.33 -9.68 -6.39
N GLU A 469 -0.20 -8.71 -7.29
CA GLU A 469 1.10 -8.18 -7.68
C GLU A 469 1.67 -7.30 -6.55
N ARG A 470 2.83 -7.69 -6.02
CA ARG A 470 3.45 -7.06 -4.84
C ARG A 470 3.86 -5.61 -5.07
N THR A 471 4.39 -5.30 -6.24
CA THR A 471 4.83 -3.94 -6.63
C THR A 471 3.68 -2.95 -6.68
N ARG A 472 2.48 -3.44 -7.00
CA ARG A 472 1.30 -2.61 -7.21
C ARG A 472 0.49 -2.41 -5.95
N TYR A 473 0.19 -3.49 -5.23
CA TYR A 473 -0.75 -3.46 -4.13
C TYR A 473 -0.09 -3.44 -2.75
N GLY A 474 1.24 -3.50 -2.70
CA GLY A 474 2.00 -3.51 -1.47
C GLY A 474 1.80 -4.81 -0.69
N TRP A 475 2.88 -5.53 -0.43
CA TRP A 475 2.82 -6.75 0.38
C TRP A 475 3.49 -6.53 1.73
N ARG A 476 2.85 -7.02 2.79
CA ARG A 476 3.48 -7.14 4.09
C ARG A 476 3.95 -8.57 4.28
N SER A 477 5.24 -8.77 4.07
CA SER A 477 5.92 -10.03 4.39
C SER A 477 5.67 -10.38 5.85
N TRP A 478 5.35 -11.65 6.12
CA TRP A 478 5.09 -12.15 7.48
C TRP A 478 6.35 -12.14 8.34
N THR A 479 7.49 -12.20 7.69
CA THR A 479 8.79 -12.16 8.29
C THR A 479 9.63 -11.10 7.60
N THR A 480 10.58 -10.55 8.34
CA THR A 480 11.54 -9.57 7.84
C THR A 480 12.93 -10.06 8.18
N LEU A 481 13.85 -9.94 7.24
CA LEU A 481 15.24 -10.30 7.45
C LEU A 481 15.87 -9.39 8.51
N TRP A 482 16.52 -9.97 9.52
CA TRP A 482 17.23 -9.23 10.56
C TRP A 482 18.75 -9.37 10.41
N GLU A 483 19.21 -10.43 9.76
CA GLU A 483 20.62 -10.68 9.43
C GLU A 483 20.67 -11.34 8.03
N PRO A 484 21.58 -10.93 7.14
CA PRO A 484 21.69 -11.53 5.82
C PRO A 484 22.07 -13.02 5.91
N LEU A 485 21.59 -13.82 4.95
CA LEU A 485 22.04 -15.20 4.81
C LEU A 485 23.56 -15.23 4.62
N PRO A 486 24.28 -16.24 5.15
CA PRO A 486 25.71 -16.38 4.94
C PRO A 486 26.07 -16.43 3.46
N VAL A 487 27.20 -15.80 3.10
CA VAL A 487 27.75 -15.90 1.74
C VAL A 487 27.95 -17.35 1.37
N ASP A 488 27.32 -17.77 0.30
CA ASP A 488 27.52 -19.10 -0.24
C ASP A 488 28.69 -19.08 -1.24
N THR A 489 29.72 -19.84 -0.87
CA THR A 489 31.02 -19.84 -1.54
C THR A 489 31.08 -20.76 -2.77
N ARG A 490 29.97 -21.44 -3.11
CA ARG A 490 29.87 -22.22 -4.34
C ARG A 490 30.00 -21.28 -5.55
N ASN A 491 30.73 -21.70 -6.58
CA ASN A 491 30.92 -20.90 -7.80
C ASN A 491 29.62 -20.59 -8.56
N CYS A 492 28.56 -21.35 -8.31
CA CYS A 492 27.23 -21.18 -8.91
C CYS A 492 26.23 -20.51 -7.97
N SER A 493 26.66 -20.11 -6.77
CA SER A 493 25.77 -19.44 -5.84
C SER A 493 25.26 -18.14 -6.46
N VAL A 494 23.95 -17.92 -6.35
CA VAL A 494 23.30 -16.63 -6.62
C VAL A 494 23.32 -15.70 -5.40
N TYR A 495 23.76 -16.19 -4.24
CA TYR A 495 23.96 -15.42 -3.02
C TYR A 495 25.46 -15.36 -2.69
N GLY A 496 26.14 -14.41 -3.32
CA GLY A 496 27.57 -14.13 -3.14
C GLY A 496 27.83 -12.97 -2.16
N PHE A 497 29.05 -12.44 -2.20
CA PHE A 497 29.46 -11.32 -1.36
C PHE A 497 28.75 -10.01 -1.72
N GLU A 498 28.45 -9.81 -3.00
CA GLU A 498 27.75 -8.61 -3.49
C GLU A 498 26.30 -8.60 -2.96
N GLU A 499 25.56 -9.70 -3.14
CA GLU A 499 24.19 -9.83 -2.66
C GLU A 499 24.11 -9.77 -1.12
N TYR A 500 25.11 -10.32 -0.43
CA TYR A 500 25.24 -10.19 1.01
C TYR A 500 25.38 -8.72 1.43
N ALA A 501 26.28 -7.97 0.79
CA ALA A 501 26.55 -6.58 1.11
C ALA A 501 25.34 -5.69 0.81
N ASP A 502 24.67 -5.91 -0.31
CA ASP A 502 23.44 -5.22 -0.68
C ASP A 502 22.35 -5.49 0.37
N THR A 503 22.11 -6.76 0.71
CA THR A 503 21.12 -7.15 1.72
C THR A 503 21.41 -6.50 3.07
N LEU A 504 22.67 -6.48 3.50
CA LEU A 504 23.09 -5.85 4.75
C LEU A 504 22.78 -4.34 4.77
N ALA A 505 22.91 -3.65 3.64
CA ALA A 505 22.60 -2.22 3.53
C ALA A 505 21.11 -1.91 3.73
N TYR A 506 20.22 -2.89 3.51
CA TYR A 506 18.77 -2.74 3.67
C TYR A 506 18.24 -3.19 5.04
N ILE A 507 19.08 -3.78 5.90
CA ILE A 507 18.70 -4.17 7.26
C ILE A 507 18.86 -2.98 8.21
N SER A 508 17.78 -2.63 8.91
CA SER A 508 17.76 -1.53 9.88
C SER A 508 17.64 -2.05 11.31
N ASN A 509 18.48 -1.51 12.21
CA ASN A 509 18.38 -1.76 13.65
C ASN A 509 17.08 -1.24 14.28
N CYS A 510 16.35 -0.36 13.59
CA CYS A 510 15.02 0.09 14.04
C CYS A 510 13.91 -0.87 13.66
N SER A 511 14.13 -1.78 12.70
CA SER A 511 13.14 -2.76 12.24
C SER A 511 12.92 -3.92 13.23
N LEU A 512 13.35 -3.76 14.48
CA LEU A 512 13.07 -4.72 15.54
C LEU A 512 11.67 -4.47 16.09
N ASN A 513 10.83 -5.51 16.07
CA ASN A 513 9.47 -5.42 16.58
C ASN A 513 9.49 -5.31 18.10
N VAL A 514 9.06 -4.17 18.60
CA VAL A 514 8.88 -3.88 20.02
C VAL A 514 7.40 -3.66 20.27
N GLU A 515 6.84 -4.17 21.35
CA GLU A 515 5.39 -4.07 21.58
C GLU A 515 4.95 -2.74 22.19
N ASN A 516 5.91 -1.91 22.63
CA ASN A 516 5.60 -0.64 23.27
C ASN A 516 6.47 0.50 22.75
N ALA A 517 5.86 1.69 22.71
CA ALA A 517 6.51 2.91 22.27
C ALA A 517 7.80 3.22 23.06
N SER A 518 7.86 2.88 24.35
CA SER A 518 9.04 3.14 25.19
C SER A 518 10.29 2.38 24.76
N ALA A 519 10.15 1.13 24.30
CA ALA A 519 11.26 0.32 23.83
C ALA A 519 11.77 0.80 22.47
N CYS A 520 10.86 1.26 21.59
CA CYS A 520 11.27 1.87 20.32
C CYS A 520 12.02 3.19 20.55
N ASN A 521 11.43 4.06 21.37
CA ASN A 521 11.95 5.40 21.64
C ASN A 521 13.22 5.40 22.50
N ALA A 522 13.65 4.25 23.04
CA ALA A 522 14.92 4.12 23.73
C ALA A 522 16.12 4.34 22.79
N ASN A 523 15.94 4.07 21.49
CA ASN A 523 16.89 4.45 20.45
C ASN A 523 16.44 5.76 19.81
N GLY A 524 17.20 6.84 20.02
CA GLY A 524 16.87 8.16 19.46
C GLY A 524 16.94 8.26 17.93
N ALA A 525 17.33 7.18 17.24
CA ALA A 525 17.26 7.04 15.79
C ALA A 525 16.02 6.28 15.31
N CYS A 526 15.09 5.95 16.21
CA CYS A 526 13.87 5.23 15.87
C CYS A 526 12.61 5.96 16.40
N ARG A 527 11.50 5.82 15.68
CA ARG A 527 10.18 6.35 16.03
C ARG A 527 9.13 5.25 16.08
N TRP A 528 8.23 5.35 17.05
CA TRP A 528 7.10 4.44 17.19
C TRP A 528 5.93 4.87 16.31
N GLU A 529 5.41 3.94 15.51
CA GLU A 529 4.22 4.13 14.69
C GLU A 529 3.12 3.15 15.15
N PRO A 530 1.96 3.62 15.65
CA PRO A 530 0.86 2.74 16.05
C PRO A 530 0.25 2.04 14.83
N MET A 531 0.00 0.74 14.94
CA MET A 531 -0.55 -0.11 13.88
C MET A 531 -1.37 -1.26 14.47
N PHE A 532 -2.61 -1.44 14.00
CA PHE A 532 -3.60 -2.34 14.60
C PHE A 532 -3.81 -2.02 16.09
N GLU A 533 -3.84 -3.03 16.96
CA GLU A 533 -3.87 -2.91 18.42
C GLU A 533 -2.46 -2.72 19.04
N THR A 534 -1.41 -2.61 18.20
CA THR A 534 0.01 -2.52 18.60
C THR A 534 0.73 -1.42 17.79
N GLY A 535 2.01 -1.58 17.44
CA GLY A 535 2.73 -0.66 16.57
C GLY A 535 4.08 -1.23 16.09
N VAL A 536 4.79 -0.46 15.28
CA VAL A 536 6.09 -0.81 14.69
C VAL A 536 7.12 0.27 15.00
N CYS A 537 8.38 -0.13 15.08
CA CYS A 537 9.49 0.80 15.22
C CYS A 537 10.12 1.07 13.85
N LEU A 538 10.29 2.34 13.50
CA LEU A 538 10.80 2.78 12.20
C LEU A 538 12.03 3.67 12.39
N PRO A 539 12.95 3.76 11.42
CA PRO A 539 14.01 4.76 11.45
C PRO A 539 13.44 6.17 11.56
N ASP A 540 13.93 6.95 12.51
CA ASP A 540 13.69 8.38 12.63
C ASP A 540 14.74 9.13 11.81
N ARG A 541 14.40 9.51 10.58
CA ARG A 541 15.27 10.28 9.69
C ARG A 541 14.47 11.30 8.87
N PRO A 542 15.05 12.49 8.60
CA PRO A 542 14.39 13.50 7.77
C PRO A 542 14.22 12.97 6.34
N GLY A 543 13.04 13.22 5.76
CA GLY A 543 12.71 12.86 4.38
C GLY A 543 13.67 13.49 3.35
N LEU A 544 13.80 12.87 2.18
CA LEU A 544 14.64 13.41 1.10
C LEU A 544 13.95 14.64 0.49
N SER A 545 14.66 15.76 0.37
CA SER A 545 14.16 16.93 -0.36
C SER A 545 14.03 16.61 -1.86
N THR A 546 12.86 16.87 -2.47
CA THR A 546 12.65 16.77 -3.93
C THR A 546 12.32 18.13 -4.56
N THR A 547 12.77 18.33 -5.79
CA THR A 547 12.56 19.54 -6.60
C THR A 547 11.22 19.52 -7.31
N VAL A 548 10.35 20.48 -7.00
CA VAL A 548 9.18 20.81 -7.85
C VAL A 548 9.45 22.15 -8.52
N ASN A 549 9.30 22.23 -9.84
CA ASN A 549 9.49 23.48 -10.59
C ASN A 549 8.13 24.12 -10.84
N ILE A 550 7.90 25.31 -10.25
CA ILE A 550 6.63 26.04 -10.37
C ILE A 550 6.90 27.52 -10.63
N THR A 551 6.28 28.06 -11.65
CA THR A 551 6.37 29.49 -11.93
C THR A 551 5.25 30.21 -11.19
N VAL A 552 5.62 31.14 -10.29
CA VAL A 552 4.64 31.93 -9.54
C VAL A 552 4.54 33.34 -10.16
N PRO A 553 3.33 33.81 -10.52
CA PRO A 553 3.15 35.17 -11.02
C PRO A 553 3.40 36.22 -9.94
N ARG A 554 4.24 37.24 -10.21
CA ARG A 554 4.34 38.43 -9.34
C ARG A 554 3.10 39.33 -9.49
N PRO A 555 2.77 40.13 -8.45
CA PRO A 555 1.85 41.26 -8.58
C PRO A 555 2.25 42.27 -9.66
N THR A 556 3.54 42.30 -10.05
CA THR A 556 4.11 43.17 -11.08
C THR A 556 4.17 42.54 -12.47
N GLY A 557 3.72 41.29 -12.66
CA GLY A 557 3.67 40.60 -13.96
C GLY A 557 4.96 39.91 -14.40
N GLU A 558 6.02 39.88 -13.58
CA GLU A 558 7.22 39.07 -13.84
C GLU A 558 7.03 37.63 -13.35
N LEU A 559 7.50 36.66 -14.16
CA LEU A 559 7.51 35.23 -13.87
C LEU A 559 8.87 34.83 -13.30
N LEU A 560 8.90 34.11 -12.18
CA LEU A 560 10.11 33.49 -11.65
C LEU A 560 9.95 31.97 -11.61
N PRO A 561 10.88 31.21 -12.21
CA PRO A 561 10.91 29.77 -12.02
C PRO A 561 11.31 29.47 -10.57
N PHE A 562 10.47 28.74 -9.85
CA PHE A 562 10.89 28.04 -8.64
C PHE A 562 11.67 26.79 -9.05
N SER A 563 12.76 26.52 -8.35
CA SER A 563 13.51 25.27 -8.41
C SER A 563 14.08 25.03 -7.01
N ALA A 564 13.55 24.03 -6.30
CA ALA A 564 14.10 23.59 -5.01
C ALA A 564 15.11 22.45 -5.23
N SER A 565 16.40 22.74 -5.39
CA SER A 565 17.43 21.77 -5.83
C SER A 565 17.73 20.59 -4.89
N LEU A 566 18.31 19.54 -5.48
CA LEU A 566 18.70 18.25 -4.89
C LEU A 566 20.24 18.09 -4.85
N PHE A 567 20.76 17.38 -3.85
CA PHE A 567 22.06 16.68 -3.95
C PHE A 567 21.77 15.17 -3.91
N LEU A 568 22.07 14.47 -5.00
CA LEU A 568 22.29 13.02 -5.02
C LEU A 568 23.79 12.80 -5.12
N ASN A 569 24.36 12.09 -4.15
CA ASN A 569 25.55 11.27 -4.34
C ASN A 569 25.57 10.21 -3.24
N GLY A 570 25.74 8.95 -3.67
CA GLY A 570 25.91 7.78 -2.82
C GLY A 570 24.93 6.70 -3.21
#